data_AF-A0AA43FC15-F1
#
_entry.id   AF-A0AA43FC15-F1
#
_cell.length_a   1.000
_cell.length_b   1.000
_cell.length_c   1.000
_cell.angle_alpha   90.00
_cell.angle_beta   90.00
_cell.angle_gamma   90.00
#
_symmetry.space_group_name_H-M   'P 1'
#
loop_
_entity.id
_entity.type
_entity.pdbx_description
1 polymer ?
#
loop_
_entity_poly.entity_id
_entity_poly.type
_entity_poly.pdbx_seq_one_letter_code
_entity_poly.pdbx_strand_id
1 'polypeptide(L)'
;MMQNFRERWHQMSKRERVLVMAGGIVLGLSLVFLLIVDPLLDKLDRLERQTVRKQKDLTELAALSHAYLTERNRLAKVESRMPAHDSHFSLLTFMEEAATTAHVRERITSMQPQVQTLAQGYEETAVDLRLEGVQLPEVLALLVAIDQAPYDLHVRHLQMRPKFDNPVNMDATIRVLSYAKS
;
A
#
# COMPACT_ATOMS: atom_id res chain seq x y z
N MET A 1 51.86 30.50 45.57
CA MET A 1 51.09 31.53 44.81
C MET A 1 49.85 32.08 45.55
N MET A 2 49.17 31.32 46.41
CA MET A 2 48.00 31.82 47.17
C MET A 2 48.30 32.82 48.31
N GLN A 3 49.53 32.87 48.85
CA GLN A 3 49.86 33.73 50.01
C GLN A 3 50.02 35.21 49.62
N ASN A 4 50.64 35.49 48.45
CA ASN A 4 50.86 36.86 47.94
C ASN A 4 49.55 37.62 47.64
N PHE A 5 48.43 36.92 47.47
CA PHE A 5 47.13 37.53 47.17
C PHE A 5 46.49 38.16 48.42
N ARG A 6 46.74 37.58 49.60
CA ARG A 6 46.21 38.10 50.87
C ARG A 6 46.95 39.35 51.34
N GLU A 7 48.25 39.43 51.10
CA GLU A 7 49.07 40.59 51.50
C GLU A 7 48.78 41.83 50.64
N ARG A 8 48.61 41.66 49.31
CA ARG A 8 48.22 42.76 48.40
C ARG A 8 46.81 43.30 48.67
N TRP A 9 45.92 42.48 49.24
CA TRP A 9 44.55 42.88 49.57
C TRP A 9 44.46 43.83 50.78
N HIS A 10 45.49 43.86 51.64
CA HIS A 10 45.54 44.73 52.81
C HIS A 10 46.26 46.07 52.58
N GLN A 11 47.03 46.21 51.48
CA GLN A 11 47.74 47.44 51.13
C GLN A 11 46.99 48.34 50.13
N MET A 12 45.83 47.91 49.60
CA MET A 12 45.05 48.68 48.64
C MET A 12 44.16 49.73 49.31
N SER A 13 44.13 50.93 48.71
CA SER A 13 43.30 52.04 49.18
C SER A 13 41.80 51.71 49.03
N LYS A 14 40.93 52.32 49.85
CA LYS A 14 39.46 52.08 49.80
C LYS A 14 38.86 52.18 48.38
N ARG A 15 39.45 52.99 47.50
CA ARG A 15 38.99 53.20 46.11
C ARG A 15 39.31 52.00 45.20
N GLU A 16 40.49 51.41 45.33
CA GLU A 16 40.88 50.24 44.54
C GLU A 16 40.06 49.00 44.89
N ARG A 17 39.73 48.83 46.18
CA ARG A 17 38.89 47.71 46.64
C ARG A 17 37.46 47.77 46.06
N VAL A 18 36.90 48.97 45.94
CA VAL A 18 35.59 49.19 45.31
C VAL A 18 35.64 48.88 43.81
N LEU A 19 36.72 49.29 43.13
CA LEU A 19 36.86 49.09 41.69
C LEU A 19 37.07 47.61 41.33
N VAL A 20 37.83 46.87 42.15
CA VAL A 20 37.99 45.41 42.01
C VAL A 20 36.69 44.66 42.31
N MET A 21 35.93 45.08 43.34
CA MET A 21 34.61 44.50 43.63
C MET A 21 33.61 44.75 42.49
N ALA A 22 33.55 45.98 41.98
CA ALA A 22 32.69 46.32 40.85
C ALA A 22 33.08 45.53 39.58
N GLY A 23 34.38 45.44 39.27
CA GLY A 23 34.88 44.63 38.17
C GLY A 23 34.56 43.15 38.34
N GLY A 24 34.70 42.61 39.55
CA GLY A 24 34.34 41.23 39.89
C GLY A 24 32.85 40.94 39.73
N ILE A 25 31.97 41.87 40.09
CA ILE A 25 30.52 41.74 39.90
C ILE A 25 30.17 41.73 38.41
N VAL A 26 30.74 42.66 37.62
CA VAL A 26 30.49 42.72 36.17
C VAL A 26 30.99 41.46 35.47
N LEU A 27 32.20 41.00 35.80
CA LEU A 27 32.75 39.74 35.30
C LEU A 27 31.90 38.54 35.72
N GLY A 28 31.46 38.50 36.98
CA GLY A 28 30.59 37.44 37.50
C GLY A 28 29.25 37.37 36.77
N LEU A 29 28.59 38.52 36.57
CA LEU A 29 27.34 38.60 35.80
C LEU A 29 27.53 38.19 34.34
N SER A 30 28.63 38.62 33.72
CA SER A 30 28.95 38.26 32.34
C SER A 30 29.23 36.75 32.19
N LEU A 31 29.93 36.15 33.15
CA LEU A 31 30.15 34.70 33.20
C LEU A 31 28.84 33.93 33.37
N VAL A 32 27.96 34.40 34.27
CA VAL A 32 26.64 33.79 34.50
C VAL A 32 25.78 33.87 33.24
N PHE A 33 25.79 35.01 32.55
CA PHE A 33 25.06 35.17 31.30
C PHE A 33 25.55 34.18 30.22
N LEU A 34 26.85 34.12 29.98
CA LEU A 34 27.44 33.25 28.94
C LEU A 34 27.38 31.75 29.28
N LEU A 35 27.54 31.37 30.54
CA LEU A 35 27.59 29.95 30.94
C LEU A 35 26.23 29.36 31.34
N ILE A 36 25.23 30.20 31.63
CA ILE A 36 23.91 29.72 32.08
C ILE A 36 22.83 30.13 31.09
N VAL A 37 22.71 31.41 30.74
CA VAL A 37 21.58 31.89 29.93
C VAL A 37 21.67 31.39 28.48
N ASP A 38 22.82 31.59 27.82
CA ASP A 38 23.04 31.12 26.44
C ASP A 38 22.82 29.61 26.28
N PRO A 39 23.44 28.72 27.08
CA PRO A 39 23.23 27.28 26.92
C PRO A 39 21.82 26.81 27.28
N LEU A 40 21.05 27.57 28.07
CA LEU A 40 19.64 27.27 28.32
C LEU A 40 18.77 27.63 27.11
N LEU A 41 19.00 28.79 26.48
CA LEU A 41 18.28 29.20 25.27
C LEU A 41 18.58 28.26 24.09
N ASP A 42 19.85 27.90 23.89
CA ASP A 42 20.25 26.94 22.86
C ASP A 42 19.59 25.57 23.01
N LYS A 43 19.38 25.12 24.26
CA LYS A 43 18.67 23.86 24.54
C LYS A 43 17.19 23.95 24.20
N LEU A 44 16.54 25.07 24.52
CA LEU A 44 15.14 25.31 24.17
C LEU A 44 14.95 25.33 22.65
N ASP A 45 15.80 26.05 21.92
CA ASP A 45 15.75 26.09 20.45
C ASP A 45 16.00 24.72 19.81
N ARG A 46 16.85 23.89 20.43
CA ARG A 46 17.09 22.51 19.96
C ARG A 46 15.86 21.62 20.19
N LEU A 47 15.21 21.74 21.34
CA LEU A 47 13.99 21.02 21.67
C LEU A 47 12.84 21.41 20.73
N GLU A 48 12.67 22.71 20.47
CA GLU A 48 11.65 23.20 19.52
C GLU A 48 11.89 22.68 18.10
N ARG A 49 13.14 22.76 17.62
CA ARG A 49 13.53 22.20 16.31
C ARG A 49 13.31 20.69 16.24
N GLN A 50 13.52 19.95 17.32
CA GLN A 50 13.22 18.52 17.38
C GLN A 50 11.72 18.25 17.32
N THR A 51 10.90 19.04 18.03
CA THR A 51 9.43 18.92 18.00
C THR A 51 8.89 19.18 16.59
N VAL A 52 9.36 20.22 15.90
CA VAL A 52 8.95 20.51 14.52
C VAL A 52 9.31 19.36 13.57
N ARG A 53 10.52 18.80 13.71
CA ARG A 53 10.95 17.63 12.90
C ARG A 53 10.08 16.41 13.19
N LYS A 54 9.84 16.09 14.46
CA LYS A 54 9.00 14.95 14.85
C LYS A 54 7.55 15.09 14.38
N GLN A 55 7.00 16.32 14.41
CA GLN A 55 5.68 16.59 13.87
C GLN A 55 5.62 16.34 12.35
N LYS A 56 6.66 16.75 11.63
CA LYS A 56 6.79 16.49 10.18
C LYS A 56 6.89 14.99 9.90
N ASP A 57 7.73 14.27 10.63
CA ASP A 57 7.87 12.82 10.50
C ASP A 57 6.52 12.10 10.73
N LEU A 58 5.73 12.54 11.73
CA LEU A 58 4.39 11.99 11.99
C LEU A 58 3.41 12.25 10.83
N THR A 59 3.46 13.43 10.21
CA THR A 59 2.61 13.73 9.05
C THR A 59 2.99 12.89 7.83
N GLU A 60 4.28 12.67 7.58
CA GLU A 60 4.76 11.81 6.50
C GLU A 60 4.41 10.34 6.75
N LEU A 61 4.56 9.86 8.00
CA LEU A 61 4.14 8.51 8.39
C LEU A 61 2.63 8.32 8.29
N ALA A 62 1.82 9.31 8.64
CA ALA A 62 0.37 9.25 8.50
C ALA A 62 -0.03 9.14 7.02
N ALA A 63 0.60 9.92 6.14
CA ALA A 63 0.37 9.84 4.70
C ALA A 63 0.78 8.46 4.13
N LEU A 64 1.94 7.94 4.53
CA LEU A 64 2.40 6.61 4.12
C LEU A 64 1.47 5.49 4.63
N SER A 65 1.02 5.59 5.88
CA SER A 65 0.05 4.67 6.49
C SER A 65 -1.26 4.67 5.71
N HIS A 66 -1.76 5.84 5.33
CA HIS A 66 -2.99 5.94 4.54
C HIS A 66 -2.86 5.29 3.16
N ALA A 67 -1.75 5.52 2.47
CA ALA A 67 -1.45 4.86 1.19
C ALA A 67 -1.37 3.34 1.35
N TYR A 68 -0.67 2.86 2.39
CA TYR A 68 -0.55 1.44 2.68
C TYR A 68 -1.91 0.78 2.99
N LEU A 69 -2.73 1.42 3.83
CA LEU A 69 -4.05 0.91 4.19
C LEU A 69 -4.99 0.89 2.99
N THR A 70 -4.90 1.86 2.09
CA THR A 70 -5.70 1.89 0.87
C THR A 70 -5.39 0.70 -0.04
N GLU A 71 -4.11 0.44 -0.29
CA GLU A 71 -3.70 -0.71 -1.10
C GLU A 71 -4.03 -2.04 -0.40
N ARG A 72 -3.81 -2.13 0.92
CA ARG A 72 -4.19 -3.32 1.70
C ARG A 72 -5.70 -3.59 1.62
N ASN A 73 -6.53 -2.56 1.73
CA ASN A 73 -7.99 -2.71 1.65
C ASN A 73 -8.43 -3.12 0.24
N ARG A 74 -7.75 -2.63 -0.80
CA ARG A 74 -7.99 -3.05 -2.18
C ARG A 74 -7.67 -4.53 -2.37
N LEU A 75 -6.50 -4.97 -1.88
CA LEU A 75 -6.11 -6.38 -1.89
C LEU A 75 -7.09 -7.25 -1.10
N ALA A 76 -7.47 -6.85 0.12
CA ALA A 76 -8.43 -7.59 0.93
C ALA A 76 -9.81 -7.72 0.26
N LYS A 77 -10.27 -6.69 -0.46
CA LYS A 77 -11.52 -6.77 -1.24
C LYS A 77 -11.42 -7.77 -2.39
N VAL A 78 -10.30 -7.78 -3.10
CA VAL A 78 -10.07 -8.75 -4.19
C VAL A 78 -9.97 -10.17 -3.62
N GLU A 79 -9.18 -10.37 -2.56
CA GLU A 79 -9.07 -11.65 -1.86
C GLU A 79 -10.43 -12.15 -1.33
N SER A 80 -11.30 -11.25 -0.86
CA SER A 80 -12.64 -11.65 -0.37
C SER A 80 -13.59 -12.17 -1.45
N ARG A 81 -13.31 -11.89 -2.73
CA ARG A 81 -14.10 -12.36 -3.87
C ARG A 81 -13.49 -13.59 -4.55
N MET A 82 -12.29 -13.99 -4.12
CA MET A 82 -11.67 -15.24 -4.55
C MET A 82 -12.33 -16.41 -3.81
N PRO A 83 -12.57 -17.55 -4.49
CA PRO A 83 -12.96 -18.77 -3.82
C PRO A 83 -11.87 -19.18 -2.82
N ALA A 84 -12.27 -19.57 -1.62
CA ALA A 84 -11.36 -20.20 -0.66
C ALA A 84 -10.89 -21.57 -1.21
N HIS A 85 -9.70 -22.02 -0.82
CA HIS A 85 -9.18 -23.35 -1.20
C HIS A 85 -10.17 -24.49 -0.91
N ASP A 86 -10.90 -24.41 0.21
CA ASP A 86 -11.89 -25.42 0.62
C ASP A 86 -13.28 -25.22 -0.01
N SER A 87 -13.43 -24.23 -0.90
CA SER A 87 -14.68 -24.07 -1.63
C SER A 87 -14.83 -25.20 -2.66
N HIS A 88 -16.01 -25.82 -2.71
CA HIS A 88 -16.36 -26.82 -3.73
C HIS A 88 -16.52 -26.20 -5.14
N PHE A 89 -15.96 -25.01 -5.39
CA PHE A 89 -16.12 -24.31 -6.65
C PHE A 89 -15.12 -24.83 -7.69
N SER A 90 -15.65 -25.44 -8.75
CA SER A 90 -14.90 -25.81 -9.94
C SER A 90 -15.28 -24.86 -11.08
N LEU A 91 -14.30 -24.11 -11.59
CA LEU A 91 -14.52 -23.23 -12.75
C LEU A 91 -15.04 -24.01 -13.96
N LEU A 92 -14.58 -25.25 -14.14
CA LEU A 92 -15.07 -26.12 -15.22
C LEU A 92 -16.57 -26.40 -15.07
N THR A 93 -16.99 -26.84 -13.89
CA THR A 93 -18.40 -27.15 -13.61
C THR A 93 -19.30 -25.93 -13.77
N PHE A 94 -18.83 -24.77 -13.29
CA PHE A 94 -19.54 -23.50 -13.49
C PHE A 94 -19.68 -23.17 -14.99
N MET A 95 -18.62 -23.32 -15.77
CA MET A 95 -18.65 -23.05 -17.21
C MET A 95 -19.58 -23.99 -17.97
N GLU A 96 -19.70 -25.26 -17.57
CA GLU A 96 -20.67 -26.21 -18.12
C GLU A 96 -22.12 -25.79 -17.83
N GLU A 97 -22.39 -25.35 -16.60
CA GLU A 97 -23.71 -24.87 -16.20
C GLU A 97 -24.06 -23.56 -16.92
N ALA A 98 -23.13 -22.60 -16.97
CA ALA A 98 -23.29 -21.35 -17.71
C ALA A 98 -23.55 -21.58 -19.21
N ALA A 99 -22.85 -22.54 -19.83
CA ALA A 99 -23.08 -22.91 -21.22
C ALA A 99 -24.45 -23.57 -21.43
N THR A 100 -24.97 -24.28 -20.43
CA THR A 100 -26.31 -24.86 -20.45
C THR A 100 -27.37 -23.76 -20.38
N THR A 101 -27.24 -22.82 -19.44
CA THR A 101 -28.15 -21.68 -19.30
C THR A 101 -28.16 -20.78 -20.53
N ALA A 102 -27.00 -20.59 -21.16
CA ALA A 102 -26.85 -19.81 -22.38
C ALA A 102 -27.25 -20.57 -23.67
N HIS A 103 -27.69 -21.84 -23.56
CA HIS A 103 -28.10 -22.68 -24.69
C HIS A 103 -26.98 -22.93 -25.73
N VAL A 104 -25.71 -22.84 -25.32
CA VAL A 104 -24.53 -23.04 -26.19
C VAL A 104 -23.83 -24.37 -25.97
N ARG A 105 -24.30 -25.20 -25.02
CA ARG A 105 -23.64 -26.46 -24.63
C ARG A 105 -23.38 -27.41 -25.81
N GLU A 106 -24.33 -27.54 -26.72
CA GLU A 106 -24.20 -28.39 -27.92
C GLU A 106 -23.26 -27.82 -28.98
N ARG A 107 -22.89 -26.54 -28.85
CA ARG A 107 -21.99 -25.83 -29.76
C ARG A 107 -20.54 -25.80 -29.27
N ILE A 108 -20.24 -26.46 -28.15
CA ILE A 108 -18.91 -26.54 -27.59
C ILE A 108 -18.07 -27.53 -28.40
N THR A 109 -17.04 -27.02 -29.06
CA THR A 109 -16.03 -27.85 -29.74
C THR A 109 -14.91 -28.26 -28.79
N SER A 110 -14.60 -27.42 -27.80
CA SER A 110 -13.55 -27.69 -26.82
C SER A 110 -13.79 -26.91 -25.54
N MET A 111 -13.58 -27.56 -24.39
CA MET A 111 -13.54 -26.93 -23.07
C MET A 111 -12.39 -27.57 -22.27
N GLN A 112 -11.30 -26.83 -22.08
CA GLN A 112 -10.09 -27.36 -21.44
C GLN A 112 -9.72 -26.55 -20.19
N PRO A 113 -9.70 -27.17 -19.00
CA PRO A 113 -9.18 -26.53 -17.80
C PRO A 113 -7.65 -26.55 -17.79
N GLN A 114 -7.05 -25.46 -17.33
CA GLN A 114 -5.62 -25.31 -17.09
C GLN A 114 -5.41 -24.73 -15.70
N VAL A 115 -4.60 -25.39 -14.88
CA VAL A 115 -4.26 -24.90 -13.54
C VAL A 115 -2.79 -24.48 -13.53
N GLN A 116 -2.52 -23.29 -13.00
CA GLN A 116 -1.19 -22.74 -12.86
C GLN A 116 -1.00 -22.21 -11.44
N THR A 117 0.01 -22.70 -10.73
CA THR A 117 0.43 -22.13 -9.44
C THR A 117 1.18 -20.82 -9.68
N LEU A 118 0.73 -19.76 -9.03
CA LEU A 118 1.34 -18.44 -9.03
C LEU A 118 2.24 -18.25 -7.79
N ALA A 119 3.02 -17.17 -7.79
CA ALA A 119 3.81 -16.78 -6.62
C ALA A 119 2.91 -16.49 -5.41
N GLN A 120 3.47 -16.62 -4.20
CA GLN A 120 2.80 -16.28 -2.93
C GLN A 120 1.57 -17.14 -2.57
N GLY A 121 1.50 -18.37 -3.08
CA GLY A 121 0.42 -19.31 -2.73
C GLY A 121 -0.91 -18.99 -3.40
N TYR A 122 -0.90 -18.35 -4.56
CA TYR A 122 -2.10 -18.21 -5.38
C TYR A 122 -2.14 -19.29 -6.44
N GLU A 123 -3.33 -19.76 -6.78
CA GLU A 123 -3.57 -20.66 -7.92
C GLU A 123 -4.49 -19.99 -8.93
N GLU A 124 -4.08 -19.99 -10.19
CA GLU A 124 -4.90 -19.54 -11.31
C GLU A 124 -5.49 -20.77 -12.01
N THR A 125 -6.81 -20.85 -12.07
CA THR A 125 -7.51 -21.82 -12.91
C THR A 125 -8.09 -21.09 -14.11
N ALA A 126 -7.70 -21.52 -15.31
CA ALA A 126 -8.22 -21.03 -16.57
C ALA A 126 -9.07 -22.10 -17.26
N VAL A 127 -10.14 -21.70 -17.94
CA VAL A 127 -10.90 -22.59 -18.85
C VAL A 127 -10.89 -21.97 -20.24
N ASP A 128 -10.38 -22.74 -21.19
CA ASP A 128 -10.42 -22.42 -22.62
C ASP A 128 -11.65 -23.03 -23.26
N LEU A 129 -12.58 -22.17 -23.64
CA LEU A 129 -13.83 -22.53 -24.30
C LEU A 129 -13.79 -22.15 -25.78
N ARG A 130 -14.07 -23.12 -26.65
CA ARG A 130 -14.27 -22.90 -28.08
C ARG A 130 -15.68 -23.32 -28.48
N LEU A 131 -16.39 -22.39 -29.10
CA LEU A 131 -17.74 -22.54 -29.62
C LEU A 131 -17.73 -22.40 -31.14
N GLU A 132 -18.52 -23.21 -31.83
CA GLU A 132 -18.65 -23.16 -33.29
C GLU A 132 -20.12 -23.04 -33.71
N GLY A 133 -20.40 -22.11 -34.62
CA GLY A 133 -21.75 -21.91 -35.14
C GLY A 133 -22.75 -21.38 -34.09
N VAL A 134 -22.29 -20.53 -33.18
CA VAL A 134 -23.12 -19.81 -32.21
C VAL A 134 -23.58 -18.46 -32.76
N GLN A 135 -24.63 -17.89 -32.21
CA GLN A 135 -25.10 -16.55 -32.54
C GLN A 135 -24.67 -15.53 -31.47
N LEU A 136 -24.61 -14.25 -31.84
CA LEU A 136 -24.22 -13.18 -30.92
C LEU A 136 -25.05 -13.13 -29.62
N PRO A 137 -26.40 -13.29 -29.63
CA PRO A 137 -27.20 -13.27 -28.40
C PRO A 137 -26.83 -14.40 -27.43
N GLU A 138 -26.45 -15.57 -27.95
CA GLU A 138 -26.08 -16.74 -27.16
C GLU A 138 -24.71 -16.53 -26.49
N VAL A 139 -23.75 -15.97 -27.23
CA VAL A 139 -22.45 -15.57 -26.67
C VAL A 139 -22.62 -14.49 -25.60
N LEU A 140 -23.51 -13.51 -25.84
CA LEU A 140 -23.79 -12.46 -24.85
C LEU A 140 -24.44 -13.04 -23.59
N ALA A 141 -25.40 -13.96 -23.73
CA ALA A 141 -26.02 -14.64 -22.60
C ALA A 141 -24.98 -15.40 -21.76
N LEU A 142 -24.02 -16.06 -22.41
CA LEU A 142 -22.92 -16.73 -21.72
C LEU A 142 -22.03 -15.73 -20.96
N LEU A 143 -21.68 -14.60 -21.57
CA LEU A 143 -20.88 -13.56 -20.91
C LEU A 143 -21.60 -12.96 -19.71
N VAL A 144 -22.92 -12.75 -19.80
CA VAL A 144 -23.75 -12.31 -18.68
C VAL A 144 -23.77 -13.35 -17.55
N ALA A 145 -23.87 -14.64 -17.88
CA ALA A 145 -23.81 -15.70 -16.87
C ALA A 145 -22.45 -15.71 -16.14
N ILE A 146 -21.34 -15.48 -16.86
CA ILE A 146 -20.00 -15.35 -16.27
C ILE A 146 -19.90 -14.11 -15.37
N ASP A 147 -20.45 -12.96 -15.80
CA ASP A 147 -20.45 -11.72 -15.02
C ASP A 147 -21.28 -11.81 -13.73
N GLN A 148 -22.34 -12.63 -13.75
CA GLN A 148 -23.20 -12.90 -12.60
C GLN A 148 -22.69 -14.04 -11.69
N ALA A 149 -21.47 -14.54 -11.94
CA ALA A 149 -20.90 -15.60 -11.14
C ALA A 149 -20.78 -15.21 -9.65
N PRO A 150 -20.88 -16.17 -8.72
CA PRO A 150 -20.71 -15.92 -7.29
C PRO A 150 -19.28 -15.51 -6.91
N TYR A 151 -18.30 -15.73 -7.80
CA TYR A 151 -16.89 -15.43 -7.60
C TYR A 151 -16.35 -14.52 -8.71
N ASP A 152 -15.20 -13.90 -8.46
CA ASP A 152 -14.58 -12.94 -9.39
C ASP A 152 -13.96 -13.63 -10.61
N LEU A 153 -14.80 -13.91 -11.62
CA LEU A 153 -14.37 -14.52 -12.86
C LEU A 153 -13.93 -13.48 -13.88
N HIS A 154 -12.78 -13.71 -14.51
CA HIS A 154 -12.20 -12.77 -15.47
C HIS A 154 -12.14 -13.37 -16.88
N VAL A 155 -12.76 -12.69 -17.85
CA VAL A 155 -12.59 -13.03 -19.27
C VAL A 155 -11.29 -12.42 -19.78
N ARG A 156 -10.23 -13.24 -19.88
CA ARG A 156 -8.90 -12.80 -20.31
C ARG A 156 -8.76 -12.69 -21.83
N HIS A 157 -9.51 -13.51 -22.57
CA HIS A 157 -9.51 -13.45 -24.02
C HIS A 157 -10.90 -13.76 -24.56
N LEU A 158 -11.36 -12.95 -25.51
CA LEU A 158 -12.58 -13.17 -26.27
C LEU A 158 -12.28 -12.90 -27.74
N GLN A 159 -12.47 -13.89 -28.58
CA GLN A 159 -12.37 -13.78 -30.03
C GLN A 159 -13.67 -14.28 -30.65
N MET A 160 -14.26 -13.49 -31.55
CA MET A 160 -15.45 -13.87 -32.31
C MET A 160 -15.16 -13.71 -33.79
N ARG A 161 -15.51 -14.71 -34.60
CA ARG A 161 -15.31 -14.69 -36.05
C ARG A 161 -16.58 -15.18 -36.75
N PRO A 162 -17.24 -14.35 -37.58
CA PRO A 162 -18.36 -14.79 -38.40
C PRO A 162 -17.93 -15.93 -39.31
N LYS A 163 -18.82 -16.90 -39.54
CA LYS A 163 -18.58 -17.95 -40.53
C LYS A 163 -18.74 -17.40 -41.95
N PHE A 164 -17.97 -17.97 -42.87
CA PHE A 164 -17.99 -17.58 -44.28
C PHE A 164 -19.27 -17.99 -45.00
N ASP A 165 -19.93 -19.08 -44.57
CA ASP A 165 -21.15 -19.59 -45.17
C ASP A 165 -22.39 -18.80 -44.73
N ASN A 166 -22.53 -18.55 -43.42
CA ASN A 166 -23.61 -17.79 -42.83
C ASN A 166 -23.07 -16.82 -41.77
N PRO A 167 -22.97 -15.51 -42.07
CA PRO A 167 -22.45 -14.50 -41.15
C PRO A 167 -23.24 -14.32 -39.84
N VAL A 168 -24.47 -14.86 -39.77
CA VAL A 168 -25.27 -14.90 -38.53
C VAL A 168 -24.64 -15.85 -37.51
N ASN A 169 -24.01 -16.92 -38.00
CA ASN A 169 -23.29 -17.88 -37.19
C ASN A 169 -21.83 -17.44 -37.06
N MET A 170 -21.27 -17.62 -35.87
CA MET A 170 -19.89 -17.26 -35.57
C MET A 170 -19.21 -18.32 -34.72
N ASP A 171 -17.89 -18.34 -34.84
CA ASP A 171 -17.02 -19.11 -33.96
C ASP A 171 -16.53 -18.18 -32.86
N ALA A 172 -16.68 -18.61 -31.61
CA ALA A 172 -16.23 -17.86 -30.45
C ALA A 172 -15.16 -18.64 -29.69
N THR A 173 -14.11 -17.97 -29.25
CA THR A 173 -13.09 -18.53 -28.35
C THR A 173 -13.00 -17.62 -27.14
N ILE A 174 -13.19 -18.20 -25.95
CA ILE A 174 -13.29 -17.49 -24.69
C ILE A 174 -12.34 -18.15 -23.69
N ARG A 175 -11.48 -17.36 -23.05
CA ARG A 175 -10.63 -17.81 -21.93
C ARG A 175 -11.09 -17.13 -20.66
N VAL A 176 -11.59 -17.90 -19.70
CA VAL A 176 -12.11 -17.42 -18.41
C VAL A 176 -11.18 -17.87 -17.29
N LEU A 177 -10.95 -17.00 -16.31
CA LEU A 177 -10.05 -17.25 -15.18
C LEU A 177 -10.78 -17.16 -13.85
N SER A 178 -10.31 -17.96 -12.91
CA SER A 178 -10.59 -17.84 -11.49
C SER A 178 -9.27 -17.89 -10.72
N TYR A 179 -9.16 -17.06 -9.69
CA TYR A 179 -8.02 -17.05 -8.77
C TYR A 179 -8.45 -17.62 -7.44
N ALA A 180 -7.72 -18.62 -6.93
CA ALA A 180 -7.89 -19.15 -5.59
C ALA A 180 -6.62 -18.89 -4.78
N LYS A 181 -6.77 -18.80 -3.46
CA LYS A 181 -5.64 -18.73 -2.52
C LYS A 181 -5.43 -20.14 -1.93
N SER A 182 -4.24 -20.70 -2.14
CA SER A 182 -3.79 -22.00 -1.60
C SER A 182 -3.60 -21.97 -0.09
#